data_AF-C1J884-F1
#
_entry.id   AF-C1J884-F1
#
_cell.length_a   1.000
_cell.length_b   1.000
_cell.length_c   1.000
_cell.angle_alpha   90.00
_cell.angle_beta   90.00
_cell.angle_gamma   90.00
#
_symmetry.space_group_name_H-M   'P 1'
#
loop_
_entity.id
_entity.type
_entity.pdbx_description
1 polymer ?
#
loop_
_entity_poly.entity_id
_entity_poly.type
_entity_poly.pdbx_seq_one_letter_code
_entity_poly.pdbx_strand_id
1 'polypeptide(L)' 'SNRRTVLFLLHNVQEPIRLKPMGIVSIGVQTMATIIKTSFSYFMLLRTFT' A
#
# COMPACT_ATOMS: atom_id res chain seq x y z
N SER A 1 -12.78 2.60 -34.26
CA SER A 1 -12.06 1.36 -33.92
C SER A 1 -10.94 1.57 -32.90
N ASN A 2 -10.03 2.53 -33.11
CA ASN A 2 -8.77 2.62 -32.34
C ASN A 2 -8.88 3.19 -30.91
N ARG A 3 -9.98 3.88 -30.59
CA ARG A 3 -10.18 4.56 -29.30
C ARG A 3 -10.17 3.59 -28.11
N ARG A 4 -10.64 2.36 -28.31
CA ARG A 4 -10.69 1.31 -27.28
C ARG A 4 -9.28 0.80 -26.94
N THR A 5 -8.43 0.64 -27.95
CA THR A 5 -7.03 0.22 -27.80
C THR A 5 -6.21 1.29 -27.06
N VAL A 6 -6.42 2.56 -27.40
CA VAL A 6 -5.74 3.68 -26.74
C VAL A 6 -6.13 3.78 -25.26
N LEU A 7 -7.40 3.59 -24.91
CA LEU A 7 -7.85 3.58 -23.52
C LEU A 7 -7.21 2.44 -22.71
N PHE A 8 -7.05 1.26 -23.32
CA PHE A 8 -6.39 0.13 -22.67
C PHE A 8 -4.92 0.42 -22.40
N LEU A 9 -4.21 1.00 -23.38
CA LEU A 9 -2.81 1.39 -23.22
C LEU A 9 -2.64 2.46 -22.13
N LEU A 10 -3.48 3.50 -22.14
CA LEU A 10 -3.45 4.56 -21.15
C LEU A 10 -3.73 4.05 -19.73
N HIS A 11 -4.62 3.07 -19.57
CA HIS A 11 -4.86 2.47 -18.25
C HIS A 11 -3.65 1.69 -17.73
N ASN A 12 -2.89 1.02 -18.60
CA ASN A 12 -1.70 0.26 -18.21
C ASN A 12 -0.47 1.15 -17.95
N VAL A 13 -0.38 2.30 -18.65
CA VAL A 13 0.74 3.26 -18.53
C VAL A 13 0.52 4.28 -17.41
N GLN A 14 -0.70 4.39 -16.88
CA GLN A 14 -0.96 5.22 -15.69
C GLN A 14 0.00 4.83 -14.57
N GLU A 15 0.81 5.78 -14.10
CA GLU A 15 1.66 5.56 -12.95
C GLU A 15 0.77 5.12 -11.77
N PRO A 16 1.16 4.06 -11.03
CA PRO A 16 0.38 3.64 -9.88
C PRO A 16 0.19 4.86 -8.98
N ILE A 17 -1.05 5.08 -8.52
CA ILE A 17 -1.36 6.16 -7.58
C ILE A 17 -0.65 5.82 -6.27
N ARG A 18 0.64 6.16 -6.20
CA ARG A 18 1.47 6.03 -5.02
C ARG A 18 1.05 7.17 -4.11
N LEU A 19 -0.03 6.94 -3.39
CA LEU A 19 -0.42 7.77 -2.27
C LEU A 19 0.78 7.77 -1.31
N LYS A 20 1.56 8.85 -1.36
CA LYS A 20 2.54 9.22 -0.35
C LYS A 20 1.80 10.10 0.65
N PRO A 21 1.09 9.55 1.65
CA PRO A 21 0.57 10.36 2.73
C PRO A 21 1.76 11.11 3.34
N MET A 22 1.69 12.44 3.27
CA MET A 22 2.64 13.32 3.93
C MET A 22 4.11 13.14 3.53
N GLY A 23 4.42 12.50 2.39
CA GLY A 23 5.81 12.32 1.92
C GLY A 23 6.68 11.31 2.71
N ILE A 24 6.13 10.63 3.73
CA ILE A 24 6.91 9.82 4.68
C ILE A 24 7.06 8.36 4.23
N VAL A 25 6.01 7.76 3.67
CA VAL A 25 6.03 6.35 3.22
C VAL A 25 5.13 6.19 2.00
N SER A 26 5.61 5.51 0.95
CA SER A 26 4.71 5.07 -0.13
C SER A 26 3.80 3.98 0.42
N ILE A 27 2.48 4.20 0.45
CA ILE A 27 1.53 3.16 0.84
C ILE A 27 1.61 2.03 -0.20
N GLY A 28 2.01 0.86 0.26
CA GLY A 28 2.03 -0.37 -0.55
C GLY A 28 1.93 -1.60 0.33
N VAL A 29 2.11 -2.78 -0.27
CA VAL A 29 2.03 -4.06 0.45
C VAL A 29 3.04 -4.14 1.60
N GLN A 30 4.23 -3.56 1.44
CA GLN A 30 5.25 -3.49 2.49
C GLN A 30 4.76 -2.70 3.72
N THR A 31 4.07 -1.58 3.50
CA THR A 31 3.51 -0.77 4.59
C THR A 31 2.45 -1.54 5.36
N MET A 32 1.57 -2.27 4.67
CA MET A 32 0.55 -3.10 5.32
C MET A 32 1.16 -4.26 6.10
N ALA A 33 2.22 -4.89 5.57
CA ALA A 33 2.96 -5.93 6.30
C ALA A 33 3.61 -5.38 7.58
N THR A 34 4.15 -4.15 7.53
CA THR A 34 4.70 -3.48 8.71
C THR A 34 3.62 -3.22 9.76
N ILE A 35 2.43 -2.74 9.36
CA ILE A 35 1.31 -2.53 10.28
C ILE A 35 0.93 -3.83 10.99
N ILE A 36 0.83 -4.95 10.25
CA ILE A 36 0.50 -6.25 10.85
C ILE A 36 1.58 -6.69 11.85
N LYS A 37 2.86 -6.54 11.52
CA LYS A 37 3.96 -6.88 12.44
C LYS A 37 3.93 -6.04 13.71
N THR A 38 3.72 -4.72 13.59
CA THR A 38 3.70 -3.84 14.76
C THR A 38 2.48 -4.12 15.64
N SER A 39 1.32 -4.39 15.05
CA SER A 39 0.13 -4.83 15.79
C SER A 39 0.36 -6.13 16.55
N PHE A 40 0.99 -7.14 15.92
CA PHE A 40 1.32 -8.40 16.60
C PHE A 40 2.35 -8.19 17.73
N SER A 41 3.40 -7.42 17.47
CA SER A 41 4.41 -7.10 18.48
C SER A 41 3.78 -6.41 19.69
N TYR A 42 2.88 -5.46 19.46
CA TYR A 42 2.19 -4.74 20.53
C TYR A 42 1.21 -5.65 21.29
N PHE A 43 0.47 -6.49 20.58
CA PHE A 43 -0.42 -7.48 21.21
C PHE A 43 0.36 -8.46 22.11
N MET A 44 1.47 -8.99 21.61
CA MET A 44 2.33 -9.87 22.41
C MET A 44 2.88 -9.16 23.63
N LEU A 45 3.36 -7.92 23.47
CA LEU A 45 3.86 -7.10 24.57
C LEU A 45 2.80 -6.93 25.66
N LEU A 46 1.57 -6.55 25.29
CA LEU A 46 0.46 -6.40 26.23
C LEU A 46 0.13 -7.71 26.94
N ARG A 47 0.18 -8.85 26.22
CA ARG A 47 -0.01 -10.20 26.78
C ARG A 47 1.08 -10.62 27.76
N THR A 48 2.30 -10.09 27.66
CA THR A 48 3.35 -10.38 28.64
C THR A 48 3.21 -9.56 29.92
N PHE A 49 2.59 -8.38 29.83
CA PHE A 49 2.38 -7.48 30.97
C PHE A 49 1.02 -7.63 31.66
N THR A 50 0.09 -8.41 31.08
CA THR A 50 -1.24 -8.73 31.65
C THR A 50 -1.30 -10.21 32.02
#